data_AF-A0A4R0NBX9-F1
#
_entry.id   AF-A0A4R0NBX9-F1
#
_cell.length_a   1.000
_cell.length_b   1.000
_cell.length_c   1.000
_cell.angle_alpha   90.00
_cell.angle_beta   90.00
_cell.angle_gamma   90.00
#
_symmetry.space_group_name_H-M   'P 1'
#
loop_
_entity.id
_entity.type
_entity.pdbx_description
1 polymer ?
#
loop_
_entity_poly.entity_id
_entity_poly.type
_entity_poly.pdbx_seq_one_letter_code
_entity_poly.pdbx_strand_id
1 'polypeptide(L)'
;MEYTKDHIILEYKRLKEYLGKSPSSRKFYAETGLSLRMLEKLYGSNAFSKLVNECGDVANNFSTDKIEIEDILLQWGNLTRECKKLPAIADWQFNNCKPQITNIKKSHGLRWADIPYKFLELFSDKNEWQDVVAIIPNRSPNEVTTSKNIPKIEGLPYEILKFIPPVVQDLVDQSSDKEKALEFEKGVNLVFQMLGFEVTNYGQGTGRNPDGIAKASQNNYAVLVDAKSRTENYKIGTDDRTFIEYINKFYEPLKKSGFKNIYLLIVSSGFDLVTASAIKNIKIDTQVSTTFLTSKLLLKLLSNKIKNPRQFDLKLFQELLIEDGEITEKRIDALIAKQNKS
;
A
#
# COMPACT_ATOMS: atom_id res chain seq x y z
N MET A 1 -26.13 -20.48 33.98
CA MET A 1 -27.48 -20.71 33.44
C MET A 1 -27.30 -20.92 31.94
N GLU A 2 -27.56 -22.13 31.43
CA GLU A 2 -27.42 -22.39 29.99
C GLU A 2 -28.68 -21.91 29.27
N TYR A 3 -28.52 -21.01 28.32
CA TYR A 3 -29.62 -20.51 27.51
C TYR A 3 -29.90 -21.51 26.39
N THR A 4 -31.14 -21.98 26.30
CA THR A 4 -31.60 -22.85 25.22
C THR A 4 -32.03 -22.03 24.00
N LYS A 5 -32.12 -22.68 22.85
CA LYS A 5 -32.58 -22.06 21.60
C LYS A 5 -33.99 -21.45 21.75
N ASP A 6 -34.89 -22.17 22.42
CA ASP A 6 -36.27 -21.74 22.64
C ASP A 6 -36.37 -20.48 23.51
N HIS A 7 -35.52 -20.38 24.53
CA HIS A 7 -35.45 -19.18 25.36
C HIS A 7 -35.05 -17.94 24.55
N ILE A 8 -34.09 -18.08 23.63
CA ILE A 8 -33.64 -16.97 22.78
C ILE A 8 -34.73 -16.54 21.79
N ILE A 9 -35.44 -17.51 21.20
CA ILE A 9 -36.58 -17.24 20.32
C ILE A 9 -37.69 -16.50 21.08
N LEU A 10 -37.98 -16.92 22.32
CA LEU A 10 -38.97 -16.27 23.16
C LEU A 10 -38.59 -14.81 23.47
N GLU A 11 -37.33 -14.56 23.85
CA GLU A 11 -36.82 -13.21 24.09
C GLU A 11 -36.88 -12.33 22.85
N TYR A 12 -36.58 -12.90 21.66
CA TYR A 12 -36.70 -12.17 20.40
C TYR A 12 -38.14 -11.74 20.13
N LYS A 13 -39.10 -12.67 20.27
CA LYS A 13 -40.53 -12.40 20.05
C LYS A 13 -41.07 -11.37 21.05
N ARG A 14 -40.71 -11.49 22.33
CA ARG A 14 -41.04 -10.53 23.38
C ARG A 14 -40.55 -9.13 23.04
N LEU A 15 -39.29 -9.01 22.60
CA LEU A 15 -38.71 -7.72 22.25
C LEU A 15 -39.32 -7.13 20.97
N LYS A 16 -39.64 -7.97 19.99
CA LYS A 16 -40.34 -7.56 18.77
C LYS A 16 -41.72 -6.99 19.08
N GLU A 17 -42.49 -7.66 19.94
CA GLU A 17 -43.81 -7.20 20.38
C GLU A 17 -43.71 -5.86 21.11
N TYR A 18 -42.75 -5.72 22.01
CA TYR A 18 -42.48 -4.46 22.71
C TYR A 18 -42.09 -3.31 21.78
N LEU A 19 -41.29 -3.57 20.74
CA LEU A 19 -40.82 -2.54 19.80
C LEU A 19 -41.81 -2.25 18.66
N GLY A 20 -42.83 -3.10 18.47
CA GLY A 20 -43.73 -3.07 17.31
C GLY A 20 -43.03 -3.36 15.97
N LYS A 21 -41.77 -3.81 16.00
CA LYS A 21 -40.93 -4.12 14.82
C LYS A 21 -39.79 -5.05 15.20
N SER A 22 -39.19 -5.71 14.20
CA SER A 22 -38.05 -6.60 14.41
C SER A 22 -36.86 -5.85 15.04
N PRO A 23 -36.28 -6.33 16.15
CA PRO A 23 -35.15 -5.68 16.79
C PRO A 23 -33.88 -5.77 15.93
N SER A 24 -33.03 -4.74 16.00
CA SER A 24 -31.66 -4.83 15.46
C SER A 24 -30.78 -5.68 16.38
N SER A 25 -29.69 -6.25 15.86
CA SER A 25 -28.76 -7.05 16.66
C SER A 25 -28.26 -6.31 17.90
N ARG A 26 -27.87 -5.04 17.73
CA ARG A 26 -27.42 -4.17 18.82
C ARG A 26 -28.50 -3.97 19.88
N LYS A 27 -29.76 -3.76 19.49
CA LYS A 27 -30.87 -3.55 20.43
C LYS A 27 -31.23 -4.86 21.14
N PHE A 28 -31.21 -5.98 20.42
CA PHE A 28 -31.43 -7.30 21.00
C PHE A 28 -30.43 -7.64 22.11
N TYR A 29 -29.13 -7.46 21.86
CA TYR A 29 -28.10 -7.74 22.87
C TYR A 29 -28.18 -6.79 24.08
N ALA A 30 -28.50 -5.51 23.85
CA ALA A 30 -28.63 -4.53 24.91
C ALA A 30 -29.79 -4.83 25.87
N GLU A 31 -30.94 -5.26 25.35
CA GLU A 31 -32.17 -5.43 26.13
C GLU A 31 -32.30 -6.84 26.75
N THR A 32 -31.69 -7.85 26.14
CA THR A 32 -31.75 -9.24 26.64
C THR A 32 -30.56 -9.61 27.53
N GLY A 33 -29.49 -8.81 27.51
CA GLY A 33 -28.22 -9.14 28.19
C GLY A 33 -27.47 -10.33 27.57
N LEU A 34 -27.99 -10.91 26.47
CA LEU A 34 -27.32 -11.99 25.76
C LEU A 34 -26.10 -11.47 25.01
N SER A 35 -25.00 -12.20 25.08
CA SER A 35 -23.79 -11.88 24.29
C SER A 35 -23.81 -12.55 22.92
N LEU A 36 -23.12 -11.95 21.95
CA LEU A 36 -22.92 -12.52 20.61
C LEU A 36 -22.36 -13.95 20.69
N ARG A 37 -21.37 -14.20 21.56
CA ARG A 37 -20.75 -15.53 21.73
C ARG A 37 -21.76 -16.59 22.15
N MET A 38 -22.74 -16.24 22.96
CA MET A 38 -23.79 -17.17 23.41
C MET A 38 -24.73 -17.53 22.26
N LEU A 39 -25.04 -16.54 21.41
CA LEU A 39 -25.86 -16.77 20.22
C LEU A 39 -25.09 -17.60 19.16
N GLU A 40 -23.81 -17.32 18.98
CA GLU A 40 -22.93 -18.08 18.08
C GLU A 40 -22.74 -19.54 18.50
N LYS A 41 -22.75 -19.85 19.81
CA LYS A 41 -22.70 -21.24 20.30
C LYS A 41 -23.88 -22.08 19.81
N LEU A 42 -25.03 -21.45 19.58
CA LEU A 42 -26.27 -22.12 19.17
C LEU A 42 -26.53 -22.05 17.66
N TYR A 43 -26.16 -20.94 17.02
CA TYR A 43 -26.49 -20.66 15.62
C TYR A 43 -25.28 -20.60 14.67
N GLY A 44 -24.05 -20.64 15.18
CA GLY A 44 -22.81 -20.49 14.42
C GLY A 44 -22.64 -19.08 13.84
N SER A 45 -21.94 -18.96 12.71
CA SER A 45 -21.77 -17.67 12.01
C SER A 45 -23.10 -17.07 11.55
N ASN A 46 -23.16 -15.73 11.48
CA ASN A 46 -24.38 -14.97 11.19
C ASN A 46 -25.53 -15.31 12.16
N ALA A 47 -25.18 -15.56 13.42
CA ALA A 47 -26.08 -16.06 14.47
C ALA A 47 -27.39 -15.27 14.57
N PHE A 48 -27.29 -13.94 14.55
CA PHE A 48 -28.46 -13.06 14.64
C PHE A 48 -29.36 -13.15 13.42
N SER A 49 -28.81 -13.15 12.19
CA SER A 49 -29.62 -13.28 10.98
C SER A 49 -30.38 -14.61 10.94
N LYS A 50 -29.77 -15.70 11.42
CA LYS A 50 -30.44 -17.00 11.52
C LYS A 50 -31.55 -17.01 12.56
N LEU A 51 -31.35 -16.36 13.71
CA LEU A 51 -32.39 -16.15 14.72
C LEU A 51 -33.57 -15.37 14.12
N VAL A 52 -33.31 -14.28 13.40
CA VAL A 52 -34.37 -13.47 12.75
C VAL A 52 -35.17 -14.32 11.77
N ASN A 53 -34.50 -15.09 10.91
CA ASN A 53 -35.15 -15.98 9.95
C ASN A 53 -35.98 -17.08 10.63
N GLU A 54 -35.47 -17.67 11.71
CA GLU A 54 -36.18 -18.71 12.47
C GLU A 54 -37.40 -18.16 13.21
N CYS A 55 -37.38 -16.88 13.58
CA CYS A 55 -38.53 -16.17 14.12
C CYS A 55 -39.55 -15.74 13.05
N GLY A 56 -39.34 -16.11 11.78
CA GLY A 56 -40.23 -15.79 10.66
C GLY A 56 -40.07 -14.36 10.11
N ASP A 57 -39.04 -13.65 10.53
CA ASP A 57 -38.72 -12.32 10.03
C ASP A 57 -37.67 -12.38 8.92
N VAL A 58 -37.69 -11.37 8.04
CA VAL A 58 -36.67 -11.23 7.00
C VAL A 58 -35.43 -10.63 7.65
N ALA A 59 -34.36 -11.43 7.77
CA ALA A 59 -33.08 -10.88 8.17
C ALA A 59 -32.67 -9.77 7.19
N ASN A 60 -32.10 -8.69 7.73
CA ASN A 60 -31.37 -7.69 6.94
C ASN A 60 -30.10 -8.34 6.40
N ASN A 61 -30.26 -9.24 5.44
CA ASN A 61 -29.19 -9.67 4.58
C ASN A 61 -28.85 -8.44 3.76
N PHE A 62 -27.64 -7.91 3.96
CA PHE A 62 -27.02 -7.06 2.96
C PHE A 62 -26.83 -7.92 1.72
N SER A 63 -27.88 -8.03 0.90
CA SER A 63 -27.75 -8.54 -0.45
C SER A 63 -26.90 -7.52 -1.19
N THR A 64 -25.61 -7.83 -1.31
CA THR A 64 -24.77 -7.18 -2.31
C THR A 64 -25.11 -7.82 -3.65
N ASP A 65 -26.35 -7.64 -4.13
CA ASP A 65 -26.63 -7.85 -5.55
C ASP A 65 -25.71 -6.89 -6.26
N LYS A 66 -24.63 -7.46 -6.79
CA LYS A 66 -23.53 -6.73 -7.35
C LYS A 66 -24.03 -6.25 -8.71
N ILE A 67 -24.57 -5.03 -8.73
CA ILE A 67 -24.96 -4.37 -9.97
C ILE A 67 -23.73 -4.40 -10.88
N GLU A 68 -23.88 -4.90 -12.11
CA GLU A 68 -22.73 -5.03 -12.98
C GLU A 68 -22.19 -3.65 -13.38
N ILE A 69 -20.88 -3.59 -13.64
CA ILE A 69 -20.21 -2.31 -13.92
C ILE A 69 -20.84 -1.59 -15.11
N GLU A 70 -21.33 -2.34 -16.09
CA GLU A 70 -21.99 -1.85 -17.29
C GLU A 70 -23.30 -1.10 -16.95
N ASP A 71 -24.13 -1.64 -16.06
CA ASP A 71 -25.37 -1.00 -15.62
C ASP A 71 -25.14 0.31 -14.86
N ILE A 72 -24.04 0.38 -14.10
CA ILE A 72 -23.62 1.60 -13.40
C ILE A 72 -23.22 2.67 -14.43
N LEU A 73 -22.49 2.28 -15.46
CA LEU A 73 -22.04 3.18 -16.51
C LEU A 73 -23.19 3.65 -17.39
N LEU A 74 -24.14 2.77 -17.72
CA LEU A 74 -25.36 3.13 -18.44
C LEU A 74 -26.19 4.17 -17.68
N GLN A 75 -26.38 3.97 -16.36
CA GLN A 75 -27.05 4.97 -15.51
C GLN A 75 -26.30 6.30 -15.52
N TRP A 76 -24.96 6.28 -15.46
CA TRP A 76 -24.15 7.49 -15.47
C TRP A 76 -24.21 8.22 -16.82
N GLY A 77 -24.18 7.49 -17.93
CA GLY A 77 -24.31 8.04 -19.27
C GLY A 77 -25.67 8.71 -19.48
N ASN A 78 -26.75 8.05 -19.07
CA ASN A 78 -28.09 8.63 -19.11
C ASN A 78 -28.20 9.88 -18.25
N LEU A 79 -27.66 9.84 -17.03
CA LEU A 79 -27.63 11.01 -16.15
C LEU A 79 -26.83 12.17 -16.76
N THR A 80 -25.72 11.89 -17.43
CA THR A 80 -24.91 12.89 -18.14
C THR A 80 -25.70 13.53 -19.28
N ARG A 81 -26.46 12.73 -20.03
CA ARG A 81 -27.35 13.19 -21.11
C ARG A 81 -28.46 14.09 -20.59
N GLU A 82 -29.10 13.70 -19.48
CA GLU A 82 -30.12 14.52 -18.81
C GLU A 82 -29.55 15.84 -18.28
N CYS A 83 -28.38 15.79 -17.64
CA CYS A 83 -27.74 16.97 -17.05
C CYS A 83 -27.07 17.89 -18.08
N LYS A 84 -26.78 17.39 -19.29
CA LYS A 84 -25.97 18.05 -20.34
C LYS A 84 -24.60 18.55 -19.85
N LYS A 85 -24.08 17.93 -18.78
CA LYS A 85 -22.80 18.20 -18.14
C LYS A 85 -22.38 16.94 -17.39
N LEU A 86 -21.10 16.86 -17.01
CA LEU A 86 -20.64 15.78 -16.14
C LEU A 86 -21.38 15.82 -14.79
N PRO A 87 -22.08 14.75 -14.40
CA PRO A 87 -22.85 14.74 -13.16
C PRO A 87 -21.91 14.71 -11.95
N ALA A 88 -22.24 15.54 -10.96
CA ALA A 88 -21.62 15.52 -9.66
C ALA A 88 -22.18 14.37 -8.81
N ILE A 89 -21.51 14.09 -7.69
CA ILE A 89 -21.98 13.14 -6.67
C ILE A 89 -23.43 13.44 -6.23
N ALA A 90 -23.75 14.73 -6.08
CA ALA A 90 -25.08 15.16 -5.70
C ALA A 90 -26.14 14.81 -6.75
N ASP A 91 -25.81 14.91 -8.04
CA ASP A 91 -26.74 14.60 -9.14
C ASP A 91 -27.10 13.10 -9.13
N TRP A 92 -26.13 12.22 -8.88
CA TRP A 92 -26.35 10.77 -8.75
C TRP A 92 -27.26 10.41 -7.57
N GLN A 93 -27.06 11.08 -6.43
CA GLN A 93 -27.88 10.88 -5.24
C GLN A 93 -29.29 11.42 -5.43
N PHE A 94 -29.43 12.61 -6.02
CA PHE A 94 -30.71 13.25 -6.28
C PHE A 94 -31.58 12.44 -7.23
N ASN A 95 -30.98 11.82 -8.26
CA ASN A 95 -31.67 10.99 -9.24
C ASN A 95 -31.83 9.52 -8.81
N ASN A 96 -31.57 9.19 -7.54
CA ASN A 96 -31.74 7.85 -6.95
C ASN A 96 -31.02 6.71 -7.72
N CYS A 97 -29.89 7.02 -8.37
CA CYS A 97 -29.12 6.04 -9.11
C CYS A 97 -28.49 4.99 -8.18
N LYS A 98 -28.32 3.75 -8.67
CA LYS A 98 -27.80 2.62 -7.89
C LYS A 98 -26.54 2.04 -8.54
N PRO A 99 -25.56 1.58 -7.75
CA PRO A 99 -25.53 1.58 -6.29
C PRO A 99 -25.12 2.94 -5.72
N GLN A 100 -25.17 3.08 -4.39
CA GLN A 100 -24.58 4.25 -3.73
C GLN A 100 -23.09 4.36 -4.07
N ILE A 101 -22.57 5.58 -4.15
CA ILE A 101 -21.18 5.85 -4.57
C ILE A 101 -20.15 5.13 -3.69
N THR A 102 -20.41 5.03 -2.39
CA THR A 102 -19.61 4.25 -1.44
C THR A 102 -19.55 2.77 -1.81
N ASN A 103 -20.64 2.22 -2.35
CA ASN A 103 -20.75 0.85 -2.81
C ASN A 103 -20.11 0.67 -4.19
N ILE A 104 -20.17 1.64 -5.11
CA ILE A 104 -19.43 1.60 -6.40
C ILE A 104 -17.94 1.38 -6.13
N LYS A 105 -17.36 2.15 -5.20
CA LYS A 105 -15.96 2.00 -4.79
C LYS A 105 -15.70 0.66 -4.10
N LYS A 106 -16.56 0.20 -3.20
CA LYS A 106 -16.34 -1.08 -2.50
C LYS A 106 -16.46 -2.32 -3.41
N SER A 107 -17.43 -2.33 -4.31
CA SER A 107 -17.77 -3.52 -5.11
C SER A 107 -17.00 -3.62 -6.43
N HIS A 108 -16.69 -2.48 -7.06
CA HIS A 108 -15.99 -2.42 -8.34
C HIS A 108 -14.66 -1.67 -8.26
N GLY A 109 -14.29 -1.13 -7.08
CA GLY A 109 -13.08 -0.35 -6.90
C GLY A 109 -13.01 0.91 -7.79
N LEU A 110 -14.15 1.41 -8.28
CA LEU A 110 -14.21 2.54 -9.20
C LEU A 110 -14.51 3.82 -8.40
N ARG A 111 -13.66 4.85 -8.53
CA ARG A 111 -13.92 6.16 -7.88
C ARG A 111 -14.82 6.99 -8.79
N TRP A 112 -15.59 7.91 -8.21
CA TRP A 112 -16.50 8.79 -8.96
C TRP A 112 -15.80 9.54 -10.10
N ALA A 113 -14.61 10.08 -9.82
CA ALA A 113 -13.79 10.79 -10.82
C ALA A 113 -13.33 9.90 -11.98
N ASP A 114 -13.30 8.58 -11.82
CA ASP A 114 -12.84 7.64 -12.84
C ASP A 114 -14.00 7.16 -13.76
N ILE A 115 -15.26 7.42 -13.37
CA ILE A 115 -16.45 6.95 -14.10
C ILE A 115 -16.53 7.47 -15.55
N PRO A 116 -16.30 8.77 -15.85
CA PRO A 116 -16.36 9.27 -17.23
C PRO A 116 -15.40 8.52 -18.16
N TYR A 117 -14.22 8.15 -17.65
CA TYR A 117 -13.19 7.50 -18.44
C TYR A 117 -13.47 6.01 -18.62
N LYS A 118 -13.99 5.35 -17.58
CA LYS A 118 -14.48 3.97 -17.71
C LYS A 118 -15.67 3.88 -18.66
N PHE A 119 -16.48 4.94 -18.73
CA PHE A 119 -17.55 5.07 -19.71
C PHE A 119 -16.98 5.18 -21.14
N LEU A 120 -15.97 6.04 -21.37
CA LEU A 120 -15.29 6.11 -22.66
C LEU A 120 -14.72 4.74 -23.10
N GLU A 121 -14.07 4.01 -22.20
CA GLU A 121 -13.47 2.70 -22.50
C GLU A 121 -14.47 1.67 -23.07
N LEU A 122 -15.73 1.69 -22.61
CA LEU A 122 -16.74 0.69 -23.00
C LEU A 122 -17.74 1.19 -24.05
N PHE A 123 -17.85 2.51 -24.23
CA PHE A 123 -18.90 3.13 -25.03
C PHE A 123 -18.38 4.11 -26.09
N SER A 124 -17.07 4.36 -26.21
CA SER A 124 -16.50 5.26 -27.25
C SER A 124 -16.85 4.84 -28.67
N ASP A 125 -16.85 3.53 -28.91
CA ASP A 125 -17.04 2.95 -30.25
C ASP A 125 -18.53 2.80 -30.60
N LYS A 126 -19.43 3.15 -29.67
CA LYS A 126 -20.87 3.02 -29.85
C LYS A 126 -21.47 4.36 -30.25
N ASN A 127 -22.01 4.42 -31.48
CA ASN A 127 -22.59 5.63 -32.05
C ASN A 127 -23.71 6.27 -31.19
N GLU A 128 -24.46 5.45 -30.45
CA GLU A 128 -25.57 5.89 -29.59
C GLU A 128 -25.14 6.71 -28.36
N TRP A 129 -23.83 6.79 -28.07
CA TRP A 129 -23.27 7.51 -26.92
C TRP A 129 -22.37 8.71 -27.30
N GLN A 130 -22.30 9.06 -28.59
CA GLN A 130 -21.44 10.15 -29.07
C GLN A 130 -21.78 11.51 -28.44
N ASP A 131 -23.05 11.74 -28.11
CA ASP A 131 -23.51 12.93 -27.41
C ASP A 131 -22.92 13.05 -25.99
N VAL A 132 -22.83 11.93 -25.27
CA VAL A 132 -22.22 11.86 -23.93
C VAL A 132 -20.70 11.94 -24.03
N VAL A 133 -20.09 11.22 -24.99
CA VAL A 133 -18.65 11.24 -25.26
C VAL A 133 -18.16 12.67 -25.52
N ALA A 134 -18.91 13.46 -26.28
CA ALA A 134 -18.56 14.85 -26.58
C ALA A 134 -18.56 15.80 -25.36
N ILE A 135 -19.27 15.46 -24.28
CA ILE A 135 -19.32 16.25 -23.03
C ILE A 135 -18.08 15.98 -22.17
N ILE A 136 -17.45 14.81 -22.34
CA ILE A 136 -16.28 14.42 -21.55
C ILE A 136 -15.07 15.19 -22.09
N PRO A 137 -14.41 16.05 -21.29
CA PRO A 137 -13.33 16.88 -21.78
C PRO A 137 -12.20 16.02 -22.34
N ASN A 138 -11.77 16.35 -23.56
CA ASN A 138 -10.60 15.80 -24.27
C ASN A 138 -9.32 16.13 -23.48
N ARG A 139 -9.11 15.44 -22.36
CA ARG A 139 -7.76 15.16 -21.90
C ARG A 139 -7.25 14.06 -22.81
N SER A 140 -6.12 14.31 -23.47
CA SER A 140 -5.42 13.29 -24.26
C SER A 140 -5.39 11.96 -23.47
N PRO A 141 -5.40 10.79 -24.13
CA PRO A 141 -5.33 9.49 -23.44
C PRO A 141 -4.15 9.35 -22.46
N ASN A 142 -3.18 10.27 -22.52
CA ASN A 142 -2.06 10.40 -21.59
C ASN A 142 -2.40 11.05 -20.23
N GLU A 143 -3.59 11.61 -20.02
CA GLU A 143 -3.90 12.28 -18.75
C GLU A 143 -4.99 11.62 -17.91
N VAL A 144 -5.93 10.83 -18.45
CA VAL A 144 -6.83 10.07 -17.57
C VAL A 144 -7.38 8.77 -18.19
N THR A 145 -6.61 7.68 -18.14
CA THR A 145 -7.01 6.33 -17.66
C THR A 145 -5.87 5.32 -17.86
N THR A 146 -5.08 5.11 -16.82
CA THR A 146 -4.39 3.84 -16.58
C THR A 146 -4.56 3.50 -15.10
N SER A 147 -5.79 3.14 -14.75
CA SER A 147 -6.11 2.47 -13.49
C SER A 147 -7.19 1.46 -13.84
N LYS A 148 -6.88 0.18 -14.04
CA LYS A 148 -6.30 -0.68 -13.00
C LYS A 148 -5.31 -1.73 -13.53
N ASN A 149 -4.47 -2.13 -12.57
CA ASN A 149 -3.40 -3.14 -12.60
C ASN A 149 -2.06 -2.74 -13.20
N ILE A 150 -1.73 -1.45 -13.12
CA ILE A 150 -0.33 -1.02 -13.12
C ILE A 150 -0.18 -0.01 -11.97
N PRO A 151 0.60 -0.30 -10.92
CA PRO A 151 0.81 0.63 -9.83
C PRO A 151 1.46 1.90 -10.38
N LYS A 152 0.76 3.04 -10.26
CA LYS A 152 1.30 4.36 -10.60
C LYS A 152 2.34 4.74 -9.56
N ILE A 153 3.57 4.29 -9.79
CA ILE A 153 4.73 4.95 -9.21
C ILE A 153 5.09 6.09 -10.17
N GLU A 154 4.75 7.33 -9.81
CA GLU A 154 5.19 8.49 -10.61
C GLU A 154 6.71 8.42 -10.83
N GLY A 155 7.11 8.34 -12.10
CA GLY A 155 8.50 8.36 -12.53
C GLY A 155 9.15 7.00 -12.85
N LEU A 156 8.55 5.84 -12.56
CA LEU A 156 9.12 4.54 -13.00
C LEU A 156 8.57 4.09 -14.35
N PRO A 157 9.42 3.83 -15.36
CA PRO A 157 9.01 3.20 -16.61
C PRO A 157 8.19 1.92 -16.40
N TYR A 158 7.18 1.68 -17.24
CA TYR A 158 6.34 0.46 -17.22
C TYR A 158 7.16 -0.84 -17.21
N GLU A 159 8.30 -0.83 -17.91
CA GLU A 159 9.25 -1.93 -17.96
C GLU A 159 9.80 -2.34 -16.60
N ILE A 160 9.85 -1.41 -15.63
CA ILE A 160 10.25 -1.69 -14.25
C ILE A 160 9.07 -2.27 -13.48
N LEU A 161 7.90 -1.62 -13.59
CA LEU A 161 6.68 -1.93 -12.83
C LEU A 161 6.17 -3.35 -13.02
N LYS A 162 6.27 -3.92 -14.24
CA LYS A 162 5.78 -5.28 -14.52
C LYS A 162 6.48 -6.39 -13.74
N PHE A 163 7.66 -6.11 -13.19
CA PHE A 163 8.43 -7.06 -12.37
C PHE A 163 8.37 -6.74 -10.88
N ILE A 164 7.69 -5.68 -10.45
CA ILE A 164 7.60 -5.32 -9.03
C ILE A 164 6.49 -6.14 -8.37
N PRO A 165 6.78 -6.89 -7.29
CA PRO A 165 5.77 -7.63 -6.55
C PRO A 165 4.73 -6.69 -5.91
N PRO A 166 3.43 -7.05 -5.90
CA PRO A 166 2.39 -6.20 -5.34
C PRO A 166 2.63 -5.77 -3.88
N VAL A 167 3.30 -6.61 -3.09
CA VAL A 167 3.58 -6.34 -1.67
C VAL A 167 4.56 -5.18 -1.43
N VAL A 168 5.33 -4.78 -2.44
CA VAL A 168 6.27 -3.63 -2.37
C VAL A 168 5.97 -2.57 -3.44
N GLN A 169 4.84 -2.66 -4.14
CA GLN A 169 4.52 -1.76 -5.23
C GLN A 169 4.24 -0.32 -4.77
N ASP A 170 3.75 -0.16 -3.53
CA ASP A 170 3.38 1.14 -2.98
C ASP A 170 4.58 1.82 -2.29
N LEU A 171 5.79 1.26 -2.42
CA LEU A 171 6.97 1.72 -1.67
C LEU A 171 7.33 3.18 -1.96
N VAL A 172 7.11 3.65 -3.18
CA VAL A 172 7.37 5.06 -3.53
C VAL A 172 6.33 5.97 -2.89
N ASP A 173 5.05 5.62 -2.93
CA ASP A 173 3.99 6.39 -2.28
C ASP A 173 4.19 6.44 -0.76
N GLN A 174 4.56 5.30 -0.16
CA GLN A 174 4.87 5.18 1.26
C GLN A 174 6.08 6.05 1.66
N SER A 175 7.06 6.23 0.78
CA SER A 175 8.25 7.06 1.04
C SER A 175 7.95 8.55 1.15
N SER A 176 6.81 9.00 0.62
CA SER A 176 6.38 10.40 0.63
C SER A 176 5.29 10.71 1.68
N ASP A 177 4.86 9.70 2.43
CA ASP A 177 3.74 9.78 3.36
C ASP A 177 4.20 9.44 4.79
N LYS A 178 4.35 10.48 5.62
CA LYS A 178 4.83 10.35 7.01
C LYS A 178 3.95 9.43 7.85
N GLU A 179 2.65 9.31 7.54
CA GLU A 179 1.73 8.42 8.25
C GLU A 179 2.02 6.94 7.94
N LYS A 180 2.73 6.67 6.85
CA LYS A 180 3.13 5.33 6.39
C LYS A 180 4.60 5.00 6.66
N ALA A 181 5.25 5.71 7.59
CA ALA A 181 6.66 5.50 7.88
C ALA A 181 6.97 4.05 8.27
N LEU A 182 6.12 3.43 9.08
CA LEU A 182 6.31 2.04 9.51
C LEU A 182 6.14 1.04 8.36
N GLU A 183 5.16 1.27 7.48
CA GLU A 183 4.95 0.48 6.27
C GLU A 183 6.13 0.62 5.32
N PHE A 184 6.68 1.85 5.18
CA PHE A 184 7.85 2.12 4.37
C PHE A 184 9.09 1.39 4.89
N GLU A 185 9.38 1.47 6.20
CA GLU A 185 10.48 0.72 6.85
C GLU A 185 10.40 -0.78 6.55
N LYS A 186 9.21 -1.37 6.76
CA LYS A 186 8.97 -2.79 6.49
C LYS A 186 9.14 -3.12 5.01
N GLY A 187 8.64 -2.26 4.13
CA GLY A 187 8.75 -2.41 2.68
C GLY A 187 10.19 -2.36 2.21
N VAL A 188 11.00 -1.41 2.68
CA VAL A 188 12.43 -1.32 2.35
C VAL A 188 13.17 -2.59 2.77
N ASN A 189 12.97 -3.04 4.01
CA ASN A 189 13.58 -4.27 4.51
C ASN A 189 13.16 -5.51 3.70
N LEU A 190 11.89 -5.59 3.30
CA LEU A 190 11.39 -6.65 2.44
C LEU A 190 12.05 -6.62 1.05
N VAL A 191 12.28 -5.44 0.47
CA VAL A 191 13.02 -5.34 -0.80
C VAL A 191 14.45 -5.87 -0.64
N PHE A 192 15.16 -5.54 0.45
CA PHE A 192 16.49 -6.12 0.70
C PHE A 192 16.47 -7.65 0.79
N GLN A 193 15.46 -8.23 1.44
CA GLN A 193 15.28 -9.69 1.44
C GLN A 193 15.07 -10.24 0.02
N MET A 194 14.24 -9.59 -0.79
CA MET A 194 13.99 -9.99 -2.18
C MET A 194 15.22 -9.83 -3.09
N LEU A 195 16.12 -8.89 -2.79
CA LEU A 195 17.42 -8.75 -3.46
C LEU A 195 18.39 -9.88 -3.11
N GLY A 196 18.13 -10.62 -2.02
CA GLY A 196 18.91 -11.77 -1.58
C GLY A 196 19.73 -11.55 -0.31
N PHE A 197 19.49 -10.46 0.43
CA PHE A 197 20.15 -10.22 1.71
C PHE A 197 19.48 -10.99 2.85
N GLU A 198 20.27 -11.37 3.85
CA GLU A 198 19.75 -11.79 5.16
C GLU A 198 19.44 -10.53 5.99
N VAL A 199 18.16 -10.24 6.23
CA VAL A 199 17.74 -8.99 6.88
C VAL A 199 17.25 -9.24 8.31
N THR A 200 17.80 -8.49 9.27
CA THR A 200 17.27 -8.39 10.65
C THR A 200 16.53 -7.06 10.82
N ASN A 201 15.25 -7.11 11.19
CA ASN A 201 14.43 -5.93 11.42
C ASN A 201 14.54 -5.48 12.89
N TYR A 202 14.77 -4.19 13.13
CA TYR A 202 14.77 -3.63 14.48
C TYR A 202 13.56 -2.71 14.73
N GLY A 203 13.03 -2.10 13.67
CA GLY A 203 11.77 -1.34 13.66
C GLY A 203 11.74 -0.09 14.56
N GLN A 204 10.81 0.82 14.26
CA GLN A 204 10.58 2.02 15.05
C GLN A 204 10.31 1.73 16.54
N GLY A 205 10.92 2.51 17.44
CA GLY A 205 10.63 2.48 18.89
C GLY A 205 11.46 1.52 19.73
N THR A 206 12.41 0.78 19.14
CA THR A 206 13.31 -0.13 19.88
C THR A 206 14.61 0.53 20.38
N GLY A 207 14.65 1.86 20.34
CA GLY A 207 15.81 2.68 20.72
C GLY A 207 16.54 3.26 19.50
N ARG A 208 17.81 3.62 19.69
CA ARG A 208 18.69 4.11 18.62
C ARG A 208 19.26 2.89 17.88
N ASN A 209 18.47 2.36 16.96
CA ASN A 209 18.82 1.25 16.06
C ASN A 209 18.55 1.70 14.61
N PRO A 210 19.22 1.09 13.62
CA PRO A 210 18.78 1.21 12.23
C PRO A 210 17.42 0.50 12.08
N ASP A 211 16.68 0.80 11.02
CA ASP A 211 15.39 0.12 10.76
C ASP A 211 15.60 -1.35 10.40
N GLY A 212 16.71 -1.64 9.69
CA GLY A 212 17.14 -3.00 9.40
C GLY A 212 18.66 -3.13 9.24
N ILE A 213 19.14 -4.37 9.36
CA ILE A 213 20.52 -4.73 9.01
C ILE A 213 20.46 -5.80 7.93
N ALA A 214 20.88 -5.46 6.71
CA ALA A 214 20.96 -6.36 5.58
C ALA A 214 22.37 -6.95 5.46
N LYS A 215 22.50 -8.27 5.48
CA LYS A 215 23.78 -8.99 5.47
C LYS A 215 23.96 -9.77 4.16
N ALA A 216 25.12 -9.59 3.53
CA ALA A 216 25.56 -10.39 2.40
C ALA A 216 26.70 -11.30 2.88
N SER A 217 26.35 -12.37 3.58
CA SER A 217 27.28 -13.25 4.28
C SER A 217 28.35 -13.85 3.36
N GLN A 218 27.98 -14.21 2.12
CA GLN A 218 28.93 -14.72 1.11
C GLN A 218 29.96 -13.67 0.65
N ASN A 219 29.62 -12.39 0.76
CA ASN A 219 30.48 -11.27 0.34
C ASN A 219 31.13 -10.54 1.53
N ASN A 220 30.88 -11.01 2.76
CA ASN A 220 31.43 -10.45 4.01
C ASN A 220 31.16 -8.95 4.20
N TYR A 221 29.97 -8.48 3.82
CA TYR A 221 29.55 -7.11 4.13
C TYR A 221 28.13 -7.02 4.69
N ALA A 222 27.88 -5.95 5.44
CA ALA A 222 26.58 -5.62 6.00
C ALA A 222 26.21 -4.16 5.70
N VAL A 223 24.92 -3.91 5.60
CA VAL A 223 24.33 -2.59 5.37
C VAL A 223 23.39 -2.29 6.52
N LEU A 224 23.65 -1.21 7.23
CA LEU A 224 22.72 -0.61 8.17
C LEU A 224 21.74 0.21 7.34
N VAL A 225 20.48 -0.21 7.31
CA VAL A 225 19.45 0.38 6.47
C VAL A 225 18.53 1.24 7.33
N ASP A 226 18.33 2.48 6.89
CA ASP A 226 17.44 3.43 7.52
C ASP A 226 16.48 4.02 6.46
N ALA A 227 15.19 3.96 6.71
CA ALA A 227 14.12 4.35 5.80
C ALA A 227 13.46 5.62 6.32
N LYS A 228 13.57 6.71 5.56
CA LYS A 228 12.99 8.01 5.90
C LYS A 228 11.79 8.30 5.03
N SER A 229 10.59 8.15 5.58
CA SER A 229 9.38 8.66 4.93
C SER A 229 9.20 10.15 5.19
N ARG A 230 9.15 10.95 4.12
CA ARG A 230 9.07 12.42 4.17
C ARG A 230 8.30 12.96 2.96
N THR A 231 7.37 13.88 3.21
CA THR A 231 6.63 14.61 2.17
C THR A 231 7.52 15.53 1.34
N GLU A 232 8.57 16.08 1.96
CA GLU A 232 9.62 16.83 1.28
C GLU A 232 10.89 15.98 1.19
N ASN A 233 11.84 16.41 0.36
CA ASN A 233 13.15 15.77 0.30
C ASN A 233 13.80 15.67 1.69
N TYR A 234 14.48 14.55 1.93
CA TYR A 234 15.19 14.34 3.19
C TYR A 234 16.43 15.25 3.28
N LYS A 235 16.58 15.90 4.44
CA LYS A 235 17.72 16.74 4.82
C LYS A 235 18.51 16.05 5.92
N ILE A 236 19.78 15.75 5.67
CA ILE A 236 20.71 15.21 6.67
C ILE A 236 21.21 16.34 7.60
N GLY A 237 21.64 16.00 8.82
CA GLY A 237 22.14 16.96 9.82
C GLY A 237 21.35 16.94 11.13
N THR A 238 20.08 16.50 11.11
CA THR A 238 19.26 16.33 12.33
C THR A 238 19.48 14.96 12.98
N ASP A 239 19.82 13.95 12.19
CA ASP A 239 19.89 12.55 12.63
C ASP A 239 21.33 12.03 12.81
N ASP A 240 22.36 12.82 12.50
CA ASP A 240 23.78 12.41 12.47
C ASP A 240 24.21 11.69 13.75
N ARG A 241 23.84 12.25 14.90
CA ARG A 241 24.13 11.65 16.21
C ARG A 241 23.50 10.27 16.36
N THR A 242 22.24 10.11 15.93
CA THR A 242 21.53 8.83 15.98
C THR A 242 22.24 7.79 15.12
N PHE A 243 22.67 8.18 13.92
CA PHE A 243 23.41 7.33 13.00
C PHE A 243 24.75 6.89 13.58
N ILE A 244 25.55 7.82 14.10
CA ILE A 244 26.84 7.53 14.74
C ILE A 244 26.67 6.54 15.90
N GLU A 245 25.66 6.74 16.73
CA GLU A 245 25.44 5.90 17.90
C GLU A 245 25.11 4.45 17.52
N TYR A 246 24.20 4.22 16.58
CA TYR A 246 23.91 2.84 16.19
C TYR A 246 25.02 2.23 15.32
N ILE A 247 25.75 3.02 14.52
CA ILE A 247 26.92 2.50 13.80
C ILE A 247 27.91 1.95 14.83
N ASN A 248 28.27 2.73 15.83
CA ASN A 248 29.20 2.31 16.88
C ASN A 248 28.67 1.11 17.68
N LYS A 249 27.36 1.07 17.93
CA LYS A 249 26.71 -0.08 18.59
C LYS A 249 26.85 -1.38 17.79
N PHE A 250 26.68 -1.34 16.47
CA PHE A 250 26.63 -2.54 15.63
C PHE A 250 27.95 -2.87 14.92
N TYR A 251 28.89 -1.94 14.84
CA TYR A 251 30.15 -2.11 14.12
C TYR A 251 30.96 -3.32 14.63
N GLU A 252 31.29 -3.31 15.92
CA GLU A 252 32.08 -4.36 16.55
C GLU A 252 31.39 -5.74 16.53
N PRO A 253 30.08 -5.87 16.88
CA PRO A 253 29.36 -7.12 16.72
C PRO A 253 29.38 -7.68 15.29
N LEU A 254 29.19 -6.84 14.28
CA LEU A 254 29.22 -7.26 12.87
C LEU A 254 30.62 -7.68 12.43
N LYS A 255 31.67 -6.94 12.82
CA LYS A 255 33.06 -7.31 12.56
C LYS A 255 33.42 -8.66 13.15
N LYS A 256 33.05 -8.90 14.41
CA LYS A 256 33.27 -10.19 15.10
C LYS A 256 32.50 -11.34 14.43
N SER A 257 31.38 -11.03 13.78
CA SER A 257 30.58 -11.99 13.01
C SER A 257 31.10 -12.22 11.59
N GLY A 258 32.26 -11.68 11.22
CA GLY A 258 32.91 -11.91 9.92
C GLY A 258 32.63 -10.85 8.84
N PHE A 259 31.79 -9.85 9.12
CA PHE A 259 31.50 -8.78 8.17
C PHE A 259 32.63 -7.75 8.14
N LYS A 260 33.44 -7.78 7.07
CA LYS A 260 34.62 -6.91 6.90
C LYS A 260 34.24 -5.50 6.49
N ASN A 261 33.19 -5.34 5.70
CA ASN A 261 32.73 -4.05 5.23
C ASN A 261 31.34 -3.75 5.81
N ILE A 262 31.17 -2.56 6.36
CA ILE A 262 29.92 -2.11 6.97
C ILE A 262 29.58 -0.77 6.36
N TYR A 263 28.36 -0.63 5.87
CA TYR A 263 27.87 0.55 5.16
C TYR A 263 26.63 1.11 5.85
N LEU A 264 26.42 2.41 5.75
CA LEU A 264 25.15 3.04 6.06
C LEU A 264 24.45 3.39 4.75
N LEU A 265 23.18 3.00 4.63
CA LEU A 265 22.33 3.34 3.51
C LEU A 265 21.01 3.94 4.01
N ILE A 266 20.74 5.16 3.55
CA ILE A 266 19.49 5.86 3.84
C ILE A 266 18.60 5.81 2.61
N VAL A 267 17.36 5.36 2.79
CA VAL A 267 16.35 5.21 1.73
C VAL A 267 15.22 6.21 1.95
N SER A 268 14.86 7.00 0.93
CA SER A 268 13.83 8.06 1.02
C SER A 268 13.12 8.25 -0.32
N SER A 269 12.11 9.14 -0.36
CA SER A 269 11.48 9.62 -1.60
C SER A 269 12.44 10.48 -2.45
N GLY A 270 13.25 11.29 -1.78
CA GLY A 270 14.25 12.19 -2.37
C GLY A 270 15.18 12.80 -1.31
N PHE A 271 16.20 13.53 -1.77
CA PHE A 271 17.25 14.12 -0.93
C PHE A 271 17.55 15.55 -1.36
N ASP A 272 17.82 16.43 -0.40
CA ASP A 272 18.21 17.82 -0.70
C ASP A 272 19.73 17.98 -0.86
N LEU A 273 20.11 18.99 -1.64
CA LEU A 273 21.47 19.28 -2.12
C LEU A 273 22.52 19.67 -1.05
N VAL A 274 22.24 19.50 0.24
CA VAL A 274 23.18 19.85 1.32
C VAL A 274 23.43 18.64 2.19
N THR A 275 24.37 17.79 1.77
CA THR A 275 24.69 16.54 2.47
C THR A 275 26.18 16.29 2.67
N ALA A 276 27.09 17.02 2.02
CA ALA A 276 28.52 16.74 2.07
C ALA A 276 29.13 16.87 3.49
N SER A 277 28.73 17.90 4.26
CA SER A 277 29.25 18.12 5.62
C SER A 277 28.78 17.05 6.62
N ALA A 278 27.50 16.67 6.57
CA ALA A 278 26.95 15.65 7.47
C ALA A 278 27.48 14.24 7.15
N ILE A 279 27.59 13.88 5.87
CA ILE A 279 28.24 12.63 5.46
C ILE A 279 29.68 12.60 5.96
N LYS A 280 30.40 13.72 5.82
CA LYS A 280 31.78 13.84 6.29
C LYS A 280 31.87 13.65 7.81
N ASN A 281 30.95 14.20 8.59
CA ASN A 281 30.93 14.01 10.05
C ASN A 281 30.74 12.55 10.44
N ILE A 282 29.73 11.88 9.87
CA ILE A 282 29.49 10.44 10.11
C ILE A 282 30.72 9.64 9.71
N LYS A 283 31.33 9.95 8.55
CA LYS A 283 32.52 9.26 8.06
C LYS A 283 33.74 9.45 8.96
N ILE A 284 33.97 10.66 9.47
CA ILE A 284 35.06 10.96 10.40
C ILE A 284 34.90 10.14 11.69
N ASP A 285 33.70 10.16 12.28
CA ASP A 285 33.47 9.56 13.59
C ASP A 285 33.36 8.03 13.55
N THR A 286 32.95 7.46 12.42
CA THR A 286 32.63 6.02 12.34
C THR A 286 33.44 5.24 11.31
N GLN A 287 34.13 5.93 10.38
CA GLN A 287 34.79 5.35 9.21
C GLN A 287 33.86 4.58 8.24
N VAL A 288 32.55 4.58 8.49
CA VAL A 288 31.54 3.92 7.65
C VAL A 288 31.13 4.85 6.50
N SER A 289 31.11 4.31 5.27
CA SER A 289 30.59 5.06 4.12
C SER A 289 29.07 5.20 4.22
N THR A 290 28.56 6.39 3.92
CA THR A 290 27.14 6.76 4.01
C THR A 290 26.61 7.09 2.62
N THR A 291 25.62 6.32 2.20
CA THR A 291 25.01 6.44 0.87
C THR A 291 23.51 6.70 0.96
N PHE A 292 22.97 7.30 -0.10
CA PHE A 292 21.54 7.62 -0.22
C PHE A 292 20.97 6.97 -1.46
N LEU A 293 19.78 6.38 -1.34
CA LEU A 293 19.10 5.74 -2.45
C LEU A 293 17.62 6.09 -2.41
N THR A 294 17.06 6.49 -3.54
CA THR A 294 15.62 6.75 -3.60
C THR A 294 14.85 5.42 -3.66
N SER A 295 13.66 5.40 -3.05
CA SER A 295 12.73 4.26 -3.11
C SER A 295 12.47 3.80 -4.56
N LYS A 296 12.39 4.78 -5.46
CA LYS A 296 12.33 4.59 -6.92
C LYS A 296 13.49 3.74 -7.45
N LEU A 297 14.73 4.11 -7.16
CA LEU A 297 15.91 3.40 -7.66
C LEU A 297 16.11 2.05 -6.98
N LEU A 298 15.69 1.91 -5.73
CA LEU A 298 15.64 0.62 -5.03
C LEU A 298 14.70 -0.37 -5.75
N LEU A 299 13.52 0.08 -6.18
CA LEU A 299 12.61 -0.75 -6.97
C LEU A 299 13.17 -1.06 -8.38
N LYS A 300 13.91 -0.14 -9.00
CA LYS A 300 14.62 -0.42 -10.27
C LYS A 300 15.61 -1.57 -10.13
N LEU A 301 16.37 -1.61 -9.04
CA LEU A 301 17.28 -2.72 -8.71
C LEU A 301 16.51 -4.04 -8.49
N LEU A 302 15.39 -4.00 -7.75
CA LEU A 302 14.55 -5.17 -7.51
C LEU A 302 13.96 -5.72 -8.81
N SER A 303 13.42 -4.85 -9.66
CA SER A 303 12.90 -5.23 -10.98
C SER A 303 13.98 -5.91 -11.82
N ASN A 304 15.21 -5.39 -11.82
CA ASN A 304 16.33 -6.05 -12.50
C ASN A 304 16.65 -7.43 -11.91
N LYS A 305 16.66 -7.57 -10.58
CA LYS A 305 16.83 -8.88 -9.91
C LYS A 305 15.76 -9.87 -10.35
N ILE A 306 14.49 -9.46 -10.36
CA ILE A 306 13.38 -10.36 -10.70
C ILE A 306 13.40 -10.72 -12.18
N LYS A 307 13.74 -9.76 -13.06
CA LYS A 307 13.89 -9.99 -14.49
C LYS A 307 15.06 -10.93 -14.80
N ASN A 308 16.18 -10.77 -14.09
CA ASN A 308 17.44 -11.49 -14.33
C ASN A 308 17.99 -12.14 -13.03
N PRO A 309 17.30 -13.14 -12.45
CA PRO A 309 17.57 -13.61 -11.09
C PRO A 309 18.97 -14.19 -10.88
N ARG A 310 19.57 -14.78 -11.92
CA ARG A 310 20.90 -15.38 -11.87
C ARG A 310 22.05 -14.38 -12.06
N GLN A 311 21.77 -13.20 -12.64
CA GLN A 311 22.79 -12.20 -12.99
C GLN A 311 22.98 -11.14 -11.90
N PHE A 312 21.99 -10.98 -11.01
CA PHE A 312 22.11 -10.02 -9.94
C PHE A 312 23.05 -10.54 -8.84
N ASP A 313 24.23 -9.92 -8.79
CA ASP A 313 25.30 -10.22 -7.86
C ASP A 313 25.40 -9.16 -6.74
N LEU A 314 25.36 -9.62 -5.49
CA LEU A 314 25.51 -8.80 -4.30
C LEU A 314 26.94 -8.24 -4.14
N LYS A 315 27.94 -8.86 -4.76
CA LYS A 315 29.30 -8.29 -4.84
C LYS A 315 29.31 -7.03 -5.70
N LEU A 316 28.65 -7.06 -6.85
CA LEU A 316 28.51 -5.87 -7.70
C LEU A 316 27.65 -4.81 -7.02
N PHE A 317 26.57 -5.20 -6.33
CA PHE A 317 25.76 -4.26 -5.52
C PHE A 317 26.61 -3.46 -4.53
N GLN A 318 27.60 -4.10 -3.90
CA GLN A 318 28.50 -3.46 -2.95
C GLN A 318 29.24 -2.26 -3.56
N GLU A 319 29.53 -2.24 -4.87
CA GLU A 319 30.18 -1.10 -5.55
C GLU A 319 29.38 0.19 -5.41
N LEU A 320 28.05 0.12 -5.26
CA LEU A 320 27.21 1.30 -5.05
C LEU A 320 27.44 1.95 -3.68
N LEU A 321 27.91 1.17 -2.70
CA LEU A 321 28.02 1.58 -1.30
C LEU A 321 29.41 2.12 -0.92
N ILE A 322 30.41 1.95 -1.80
CA ILE A 322 31.80 2.34 -1.50
C ILE A 322 31.94 3.86 -1.44
N GLU A 323 31.39 4.55 -2.44
CA GLU A 323 31.44 6.00 -2.58
C GLU A 323 30.28 6.65 -1.81
N ASP A 324 30.65 7.54 -0.89
CA ASP A 324 29.74 8.37 -0.13
C ASP A 324 28.82 9.22 -1.04
N GLY A 325 27.60 9.47 -0.57
CA GLY A 325 26.63 10.32 -1.27
C GLY A 325 25.54 9.56 -2.02
N GLU A 326 24.84 10.29 -2.90
CA GLU A 326 23.64 9.77 -3.56
C GLU A 326 23.99 8.77 -4.67
N ILE A 327 23.29 7.63 -4.66
CA ILE A 327 23.35 6.64 -5.72
C ILE A 327 22.40 7.08 -6.82
N THR A 328 22.97 7.64 -7.88
CA THR A 328 22.22 8.17 -9.02
C THR A 328 21.73 7.08 -9.97
N GLU A 329 20.73 7.40 -10.79
CA GLU A 329 20.22 6.49 -11.82
C GLU A 329 21.33 5.98 -12.76
N LYS A 330 22.26 6.86 -13.14
CA LYS A 330 23.43 6.51 -13.97
C LYS A 330 24.31 5.43 -13.33
N ARG A 331 24.51 5.47 -12.00
CA ARG A 331 25.29 4.45 -11.27
C ARG A 331 24.55 3.11 -11.26
N ILE A 332 23.22 3.12 -11.07
CA ILE A 332 22.38 1.93 -11.16
C ILE A 332 22.44 1.31 -12.56
N ASP A 333 22.29 2.11 -13.61
CA ASP A 333 22.31 1.61 -14.99
C ASP A 333 23.67 1.02 -15.38
N ALA A 334 24.76 1.66 -14.94
CA ALA A 334 26.10 1.13 -15.12
C ALA A 334 26.28 -0.24 -14.42
N LEU A 335 25.76 -0.38 -13.21
CA LEU A 335 25.80 -1.65 -12.47
C LEU A 335 24.97 -2.74 -13.16
N ILE A 336 23.74 -2.43 -13.59
CA ILE A 336 22.88 -3.37 -14.32
C ILE A 336 23.57 -3.83 -15.62
N ALA A 337 24.20 -2.90 -16.34
CA ALA A 337 24.95 -3.22 -17.54
C ALA A 337 26.16 -4.15 -17.27
N LYS A 338 26.82 -4.04 -16.11
CA LYS A 338 27.88 -4.97 -15.69
C LYS A 338 27.31 -6.35 -15.32
N GLN A 339 26.21 -6.39 -14.59
CA GLN A 339 25.53 -7.63 -14.19
C GLN A 339 25.10 -8.46 -15.41
N ASN A 340 24.61 -7.82 -16.48
CA ASN A 340 24.18 -8.52 -17.69
C ASN A 340 25.33 -9.07 -18.55
N LYS A 341 26.59 -8.68 -18.25
CA LYS A 341 27.79 -9.13 -18.97
C LYS A 341 28.58 -10.21 -18.22
N SER A 342 28.28 -10.41 -16.94
CA SER A 342 28.91 -11.41 -16.06
C SER A 342 28.07 -12.68 -16.06
#